data_AF-A0A3D2H3W5-F1
#
_entry.id   AF-A0A3D2H3W5-F1
#
_cell.length_a   1.000
_cell.length_b   1.000
_cell.length_c   1.000
_cell.angle_alpha   90.00
_cell.angle_beta   90.00
_cell.angle_gamma   90.00
#
_symmetry.space_group_name_H-M   'P 1'
#
loop_
_entity.id
_entity.type
_entity.pdbx_description
1 polymer ?
#
loop_
_entity_poly.entity_id
_entity_poly.type
_entity_poly.pdbx_seq_one_letter_code
_entity_poly.pdbx_strand_id
1 'polypeptide(L)'
;MRNPFGVLGLEASADADQVRAAYRKLVKTCHPDKFQDETERKAAQEKMITLNLAYEEAMKLAVNRTTASAAFNRELDQRDALTLAAKMLRQDNPEAALRQLLRASTRDSAWYAMQGKVLMALEQYESAHQSYREAIRREPNNNLYRQGALDAAVALKKSRTPWGRIQKLIRRWKKEHGGEKR
;
A
#
# COMPACT_ATOMS: atom_id res chain seq x y z
N MET A 1 22.10 -12.51 -4.49
CA MET A 1 22.46 -11.09 -4.73
C MET A 1 22.59 -10.40 -3.38
N ARG A 2 23.68 -9.68 -3.11
CA ARG A 2 23.83 -8.90 -1.87
C ARG A 2 22.86 -7.71 -1.91
N ASN A 3 22.23 -7.40 -0.78
CA ASN A 3 21.35 -6.24 -0.68
C ASN A 3 22.17 -4.94 -0.89
N PRO A 4 21.81 -4.05 -1.83
CA PRO A 4 22.54 -2.81 -2.09
C PRO A 4 22.69 -1.92 -0.85
N PHE A 5 21.65 -1.87 -0.01
CA PHE A 5 21.67 -1.13 1.26
C PHE A 5 22.64 -1.77 2.25
N GLY A 6 22.69 -3.11 2.30
CA GLY A 6 23.60 -3.84 3.19
C GLY A 6 25.08 -3.61 2.88
N VAL A 7 25.44 -3.44 1.60
CA VAL A 7 26.81 -3.09 1.19
C VAL A 7 27.22 -1.70 1.71
N LEU A 8 26.26 -0.80 1.86
CA LEU A 8 26.46 0.54 2.45
C LEU A 8 26.31 0.54 3.98
N GLY A 9 26.03 -0.60 4.61
CA GLY A 9 25.76 -0.69 6.05
C GLY A 9 24.42 -0.09 6.48
N LEU A 10 23.44 -0.09 5.58
CA LEU A 10 22.11 0.49 5.79
C LEU A 10 21.02 -0.58 5.81
N GLU A 11 19.94 -0.25 6.52
CA GLU A 11 18.65 -0.96 6.46
C GLU A 11 18.00 -0.83 5.07
N ALA A 12 17.20 -1.83 4.66
CA ALA A 12 16.53 -1.83 3.36
C ALA A 12 15.51 -0.66 3.19
N SER A 13 15.05 -0.10 4.31
CA SER A 13 14.16 1.05 4.36
C SER A 13 14.87 2.40 4.24
N ALA A 14 16.20 2.43 4.18
CA ALA A 14 16.97 3.67 4.25
C ALA A 14 16.63 4.63 3.10
N ASP A 15 16.44 5.91 3.44
CA ASP A 15 16.08 6.96 2.47
C ASP A 15 17.26 7.44 1.63
N ALA A 16 16.99 8.27 0.64
CA ALA A 16 18.00 8.79 -0.27
C ALA A 16 19.11 9.58 0.43
N ASP A 17 18.80 10.28 1.53
CA ASP A 17 19.78 11.09 2.26
C ASP A 17 20.69 10.22 3.12
N GLN A 18 20.14 9.17 3.73
CA GLN A 18 20.89 8.13 4.43
C GLN A 18 21.84 7.39 3.49
N VAL A 19 21.38 7.03 2.28
CA VAL A 19 22.21 6.40 1.24
C VAL A 19 23.38 7.30 0.85
N ARG A 20 23.12 8.60 0.60
CA ARG A 20 24.18 9.58 0.29
C ARG A 20 25.15 9.76 1.45
N ALA A 21 24.66 9.82 2.69
CA ALA A 21 25.50 10.01 3.87
C ALA A 21 26.44 8.82 4.11
N ALA A 22 25.91 7.59 4.03
CA ALA A 22 26.69 6.37 4.17
C ALA A 22 27.76 6.24 3.07
N TYR A 23 27.38 6.49 1.81
CA TYR A 23 28.31 6.46 0.68
C TYR A 23 29.46 7.47 0.87
N ARG A 24 29.17 8.73 1.23
CA ARG A 24 30.22 9.73 1.51
C ARG A 24 31.17 9.32 2.63
N LYS A 25 30.66 8.64 3.67
CA LYS A 25 31.48 8.14 4.79
C LYS A 25 32.43 7.03 4.32
N LEU A 26 31.92 6.08 3.53
CA LEU A 26 32.68 4.92 3.03
C LEU A 26 33.73 5.32 1.99
N VAL A 27 33.42 6.24 1.08
CA VAL A 27 34.38 6.73 0.08
C VAL A 27 35.56 7.45 0.76
N LYS A 28 35.31 8.24 1.81
CA LYS A 28 36.38 8.91 2.58
C LYS A 28 37.33 7.93 3.28
N THR A 29 36.82 6.76 3.69
CA THR A 29 37.64 5.71 4.31
C THR A 29 38.39 4.85 3.30
N CYS A 30 37.85 4.68 2.08
CA CYS A 30 38.37 3.78 1.06
C CYS A 30 39.14 4.47 -0.07
N HIS A 31 39.66 5.69 0.12
CA HIS A 31 40.34 6.42 -0.95
C HIS A 31 41.65 5.70 -1.38
N PRO A 32 41.81 5.32 -2.66
CA PRO A 32 42.95 4.51 -3.13
C PRO A 32 44.32 5.19 -2.97
N ASP A 33 44.35 6.53 -2.86
CA ASP A 33 45.54 7.35 -2.58
C ASP A 33 46.16 7.11 -1.20
N LYS A 34 45.47 6.40 -0.29
CA LYS A 34 46.01 6.08 1.04
C LYS A 34 46.90 4.84 1.04
N PHE A 35 46.98 4.09 -0.06
CA PHE A 35 47.69 2.81 -0.13
C PHE A 35 48.91 2.93 -1.04
N GLN A 36 50.10 2.66 -0.49
CA GLN A 36 51.36 2.65 -1.23
C GLN A 36 51.59 1.31 -1.95
N ASP A 37 51.01 0.22 -1.43
CA ASP A 37 51.15 -1.13 -1.98
C ASP A 37 50.14 -1.39 -3.12
N GLU A 38 50.64 -1.90 -4.25
CA GLU A 38 49.85 -2.18 -5.47
C GLU A 38 48.72 -3.20 -5.23
N THR A 39 48.93 -4.16 -4.32
CA THR A 39 47.91 -5.16 -3.94
C THR A 39 46.77 -4.54 -3.12
N GLU A 40 47.09 -3.67 -2.16
CA GLU A 40 46.11 -2.94 -1.36
C GLU A 40 45.35 -1.92 -2.21
N ARG A 41 46.03 -1.30 -3.18
CA ARG A 41 45.43 -0.38 -4.15
C ARG A 41 44.39 -1.07 -5.02
N LYS A 42 44.69 -2.27 -5.55
CA LYS A 42 43.72 -3.09 -6.30
C LYS A 42 42.53 -3.51 -5.44
N ALA A 43 42.77 -3.94 -4.20
CA ALA A 43 41.68 -4.29 -3.28
C ALA A 43 40.80 -3.08 -2.91
N ALA A 44 41.40 -1.90 -2.73
CA ALA A 44 40.66 -0.65 -2.50
C ALA A 44 39.84 -0.24 -3.73
N GLN A 45 40.38 -0.43 -4.93
CA GLN A 45 39.69 -0.16 -6.19
C GLN A 45 38.48 -1.08 -6.38
N GLU A 46 38.61 -2.39 -6.14
CA GLU A 46 37.49 -3.34 -6.20
C GLU A 46 36.40 -3.02 -5.17
N LYS A 47 36.80 -2.65 -3.95
CA LYS A 47 35.87 -2.19 -2.91
C LYS A 47 35.13 -0.92 -3.36
N MET A 48 35.83 0.03 -4.00
CA MET A 48 35.22 1.25 -4.53
C MET A 48 34.20 0.96 -5.63
N ILE A 49 34.52 0.07 -6.57
CA ILE A 49 33.58 -0.34 -7.64
C ILE A 49 32.33 -0.95 -7.02
N THR A 50 32.50 -1.83 -6.03
CA THR A 50 31.39 -2.47 -5.32
C THR A 50 30.52 -1.44 -4.58
N LEU A 51 31.13 -0.44 -3.94
CA LEU A 51 30.42 0.66 -3.26
C LEU A 51 29.64 1.53 -4.24
N ASN A 52 30.21 1.85 -5.40
CA ASN A 52 29.55 2.67 -6.43
C ASN A 52 28.32 1.95 -7.00
N LEU A 53 28.46 0.67 -7.35
CA LEU A 53 27.34 -0.14 -7.85
C LEU A 53 26.21 -0.22 -6.82
N ALA A 54 26.56 -0.51 -5.56
CA ALA A 54 25.58 -0.56 -4.48
C ALA A 54 24.88 0.78 -4.23
N TYR A 55 25.63 1.89 -4.33
CA TYR A 55 25.07 3.25 -4.23
C TYR A 55 24.05 3.55 -5.32
N GLU A 56 24.35 3.24 -6.58
CA GLU A 56 23.44 3.48 -7.70
C GLU A 56 22.14 2.68 -7.54
N GLU A 57 22.24 1.39 -7.21
CA GLU A 57 21.08 0.54 -7.00
C GLU A 57 20.25 0.99 -5.78
N ALA A 58 20.90 1.28 -4.65
CA ALA A 58 20.23 1.76 -3.45
C ALA A 58 19.54 3.12 -3.68
N MET A 59 20.20 4.05 -4.39
CA MET A 59 19.62 5.34 -4.75
C MET A 59 18.40 5.19 -5.64
N LYS A 60 18.47 4.33 -6.67
CA LYS A 60 17.35 4.07 -7.57
C LYS A 60 16.14 3.52 -6.80
N LEU A 61 16.38 2.57 -5.88
CA LEU A 61 15.32 2.00 -5.05
C LEU A 61 14.74 3.02 -4.06
N ALA A 62 15.59 3.81 -3.39
CA ALA A 62 15.16 4.83 -2.45
C ALA A 62 14.33 5.92 -3.14
N VAL A 63 14.80 6.44 -4.28
CA VAL A 63 14.08 7.47 -5.06
C VAL A 63 12.78 6.91 -5.61
N ASN A 64 12.78 5.71 -6.20
CA ASN A 64 11.56 5.08 -6.71
C ASN A 64 10.51 4.87 -5.62
N ARG A 65 10.94 4.52 -4.41
CA ARG A 65 10.04 4.38 -3.26
C ARG A 65 9.46 5.74 -2.87
N THR A 66 10.28 6.78 -2.82
CA THR A 66 9.81 8.15 -2.52
C THR A 66 8.86 8.66 -3.59
N THR A 67 9.17 8.47 -4.88
CA THR A 67 8.30 8.92 -5.99
C THR A 67 7.00 8.13 -6.05
N ALA A 68 7.04 6.81 -5.82
CA ALA A 68 5.84 5.98 -5.71
C ALA A 68 4.97 6.40 -4.53
N SER A 69 5.57 6.71 -3.37
CA SER A 69 4.84 7.22 -2.20
C SER A 69 4.21 8.60 -2.48
N ALA A 70 4.96 9.52 -3.10
CA ALA A 70 4.44 10.83 -3.49
C ALA A 70 3.30 10.72 -4.51
N ALA A 71 3.42 9.84 -5.50
CA ALA A 71 2.36 9.57 -6.48
C ALA A 71 1.12 8.92 -5.84
N PHE A 72 1.31 8.07 -4.83
CA PHE A 72 0.23 7.44 -4.07
C PHE A 72 -0.51 8.46 -3.18
N ASN A 73 0.23 9.35 -2.50
CA ASN A 73 -0.33 10.38 -1.63
C ASN A 73 -0.92 11.57 -2.40
N ARG A 74 -0.77 11.61 -3.73
CA ARG A 74 -1.43 12.62 -4.56
C ARG A 74 -2.94 12.46 -4.44
N GLU A 75 -3.58 13.51 -3.95
CA GLU A 75 -5.03 13.64 -3.91
C GLU A 75 -5.62 13.50 -5.30
N LEU A 76 -6.78 12.87 -5.37
CA LEU A 76 -7.54 12.67 -6.58
C LEU A 76 -8.81 13.49 -6.53
N ASP A 77 -9.28 13.91 -7.71
CA ASP A 77 -10.66 14.34 -7.84
C ASP A 77 -11.59 13.21 -7.40
N GLN A 78 -12.71 13.58 -6.79
CA GLN A 78 -13.65 12.61 -6.24
C GLN A 78 -14.20 11.67 -7.31
N ARG A 79 -14.50 12.17 -8.52
CA ARG A 79 -15.05 11.36 -9.61
C ARG A 79 -14.06 10.29 -10.06
N ASP A 80 -12.77 10.64 -10.11
CA ASP A 80 -11.70 9.71 -10.47
C ASP A 80 -11.49 8.67 -9.37
N ALA A 81 -11.45 9.09 -8.10
CA ALA A 81 -11.34 8.18 -6.96
C ALA A 81 -12.50 7.17 -6.93
N LEU A 82 -13.73 7.63 -7.17
CA LEU A 82 -14.92 6.78 -7.28
C LEU A 82 -14.82 5.77 -8.43
N THR A 83 -14.36 6.22 -9.60
CA THR A 83 -14.21 5.39 -10.80
C THR A 83 -13.17 4.30 -10.58
N LEU A 84 -12.02 4.66 -10.00
CA LEU A 84 -10.95 3.72 -9.66
C LEU A 84 -11.40 2.72 -8.60
N ALA A 85 -12.06 3.18 -7.54
CA ALA A 85 -12.60 2.31 -6.50
C ALA A 85 -13.60 1.29 -7.09
N ALA A 86 -14.51 1.74 -7.95
CA ALA A 86 -15.46 0.85 -8.63
C ALA A 86 -14.75 -0.18 -9.53
N LYS A 87 -13.68 0.23 -10.23
CA LYS A 87 -12.86 -0.70 -11.03
C LYS A 87 -12.21 -1.77 -10.17
N MET A 88 -11.58 -1.38 -9.05
CA MET A 88 -10.94 -2.32 -8.13
C MET A 88 -11.94 -3.29 -7.49
N LEU A 89 -13.15 -2.81 -7.16
CA LEU A 89 -14.23 -3.69 -6.66
C LEU A 89 -14.67 -4.72 -7.70
N ARG A 90 -14.79 -4.34 -8.98
CA ARG A 90 -15.09 -5.30 -10.06
C ARG A 90 -14.01 -6.37 -10.23
N GLN A 91 -12.78 -6.08 -9.81
CA GLN A 91 -11.64 -7.00 -9.83
C GLN A 91 -11.53 -7.83 -8.53
N ASP A 92 -12.56 -7.82 -7.68
CA ASP A 92 -12.58 -8.49 -6.37
C ASP A 92 -11.42 -8.04 -5.45
N ASN A 93 -10.98 -6.78 -5.61
CA ASN A 93 -9.93 -6.19 -4.80
C ASN A 93 -10.46 -4.98 -3.98
N PRO A 94 -11.24 -5.24 -2.93
CA PRO A 94 -11.87 -4.20 -2.13
C PRO A 94 -10.85 -3.39 -1.29
N GLU A 95 -9.71 -3.96 -0.92
CA GLU A 95 -8.66 -3.23 -0.21
C GLU A 95 -8.02 -2.16 -1.10
N ALA A 96 -7.70 -2.51 -2.36
CA ALA A 96 -7.24 -1.53 -3.34
C ALA A 96 -8.32 -0.49 -3.63
N ALA A 97 -9.60 -0.89 -3.70
CA ALA A 97 -10.70 0.03 -3.87
C ALA A 97 -10.76 1.08 -2.76
N LEU A 98 -10.66 0.64 -1.49
CA LEU A 98 -10.65 1.54 -0.34
C LEU A 98 -9.47 2.51 -0.39
N ARG A 99 -8.27 2.01 -0.71
CA ARG A 99 -7.07 2.84 -0.85
C ARG A 99 -7.24 3.93 -1.89
N GLN A 100 -7.80 3.61 -3.08
CA GLN A 100 -8.05 4.64 -4.10
C GLN A 100 -9.14 5.62 -3.67
N LEU A 101 -10.20 5.13 -3.01
CA LEU A 101 -11.29 5.97 -2.54
C LEU A 101 -10.84 7.00 -1.49
N LEU A 102 -9.94 6.60 -0.58
CA LEU A 102 -9.43 7.47 0.49
C LEU A 102 -8.60 8.65 -0.03
N ARG A 103 -8.12 8.59 -1.28
CA ARG A 103 -7.37 9.67 -1.95
C ARG A 103 -8.25 10.80 -2.46
N ALA A 104 -9.57 10.65 -2.45
CA ALA A 104 -10.48 11.72 -2.87
C ALA A 104 -10.29 12.96 -1.98
N SER A 105 -10.10 14.13 -2.61
CA SER A 105 -9.96 15.41 -1.92
C SER A 105 -11.25 15.84 -1.22
N THR A 106 -12.41 15.49 -1.80
CA THR A 106 -13.74 15.77 -1.25
C THR A 106 -14.53 14.48 -0.99
N ARG A 107 -15.48 14.56 -0.05
CA ARG A 107 -16.32 13.43 0.38
C ARG A 107 -17.78 13.84 0.46
N ASP A 108 -18.49 13.67 -0.65
CA ASP A 108 -19.93 13.86 -0.72
C ASP A 108 -20.71 12.57 -0.40
N SER A 109 -22.02 12.62 -0.60
CA SER A 109 -22.94 11.47 -0.50
C SER A 109 -22.49 10.25 -1.31
N ALA A 110 -22.06 10.44 -2.56
CA ALA A 110 -21.63 9.37 -3.45
C ALA A 110 -20.33 8.71 -2.95
N TRP A 111 -19.42 9.50 -2.38
CA TRP A 111 -18.22 8.99 -1.71
C TRP A 111 -18.57 8.05 -0.55
N TYR A 112 -19.46 8.48 0.36
CA TYR A 112 -19.90 7.66 1.49
C TYR A 112 -20.65 6.40 1.03
N ALA A 113 -21.46 6.51 -0.02
CA ALA A 113 -22.13 5.35 -0.59
C ALA A 113 -21.14 4.35 -1.21
N MET A 114 -20.11 4.82 -1.91
CA MET A 114 -19.05 3.95 -2.43
C MET A 114 -18.25 3.31 -1.30
N GLN A 115 -17.95 4.07 -0.24
CA GLN A 115 -17.29 3.54 0.95
C GLN A 115 -18.11 2.41 1.57
N GLY A 116 -19.43 2.59 1.69
CA GLY A 116 -20.36 1.55 2.14
C GLY A 116 -20.26 0.29 1.27
N LYS A 117 -20.28 0.42 -0.06
CA LYS A 117 -20.11 -0.71 -1.00
C LYS A 117 -18.79 -1.44 -0.82
N VAL A 118 -17.69 -0.69 -0.65
CA VAL A 118 -16.36 -1.27 -0.43
C VAL A 118 -16.31 -2.03 0.89
N LEU A 119 -16.86 -1.46 1.96
CA LEU A 119 -16.89 -2.07 3.29
C LEU A 119 -17.79 -3.32 3.33
N MET A 120 -18.86 -3.37 2.53
CA MET A 120 -19.66 -4.58 2.34
C MET A 120 -18.82 -5.73 1.77
N ALA A 121 -17.99 -5.45 0.75
CA ALA A 121 -17.09 -6.44 0.16
C ALA A 121 -15.98 -6.89 1.14
N LEU A 122 -15.54 -6.00 2.04
CA LEU A 122 -14.63 -6.32 3.14
C LEU A 122 -15.30 -7.04 4.32
N GLU A 123 -16.61 -7.31 4.25
CA GLU A 123 -17.42 -7.88 5.34
C GLU A 123 -17.43 -7.03 6.63
N GLN A 124 -17.16 -5.74 6.50
CA GLN A 124 -17.23 -4.76 7.59
C GLN A 124 -18.62 -4.13 7.64
N TYR A 125 -19.64 -4.96 7.89
CA TYR A 125 -21.04 -4.57 7.72
C TYR A 125 -21.50 -3.43 8.63
N GLU A 126 -20.96 -3.35 9.85
CA GLU A 126 -21.27 -2.26 10.79
C GLU A 126 -20.80 -0.91 10.24
N SER A 127 -19.52 -0.82 9.84
CA SER A 127 -18.95 0.37 9.24
C SER A 127 -19.63 0.70 7.91
N ALA A 128 -19.96 -0.32 7.09
CA ALA A 128 -20.69 -0.12 5.85
C ALA A 128 -22.05 0.55 6.09
N HIS A 129 -22.80 0.07 7.09
CA HIS A 129 -24.09 0.65 7.46
C HIS A 129 -23.93 2.11 7.90
N GLN A 130 -22.91 2.44 8.70
CA GLN A 130 -22.61 3.82 9.10
C GLN A 130 -22.30 4.71 7.89
N SER A 131 -21.47 4.25 6.95
CA SER A 131 -21.18 5.00 5.71
C SER A 131 -22.44 5.27 4.91
N TYR A 132 -23.33 4.29 4.73
CA TYR A 132 -24.60 4.53 4.04
C TYR A 132 -25.51 5.50 4.81
N ARG A 133 -25.51 5.49 6.14
CA ARG A 133 -26.25 6.49 6.93
C ARG A 133 -25.73 7.90 6.68
N GLU A 134 -24.41 8.10 6.58
CA GLU A 134 -23.86 9.40 6.20
C GLU A 134 -24.26 9.81 4.78
N ALA A 135 -24.28 8.87 3.83
CA ALA A 135 -24.76 9.13 2.47
C ALA A 135 -26.23 9.58 2.46
N ILE A 136 -27.09 8.91 3.24
CA ILE A 136 -28.53 9.25 3.35
C ILE A 136 -28.73 10.59 4.05
N ARG A 137 -27.93 10.94 5.07
CA ARG A 137 -28.04 12.27 5.72
C ARG A 137 -27.80 13.41 4.72
N ARG A 138 -26.90 13.19 3.76
CA ARG A 138 -26.55 14.17 2.72
C ARG A 138 -27.55 14.19 1.57
N GLU A 139 -27.99 13.02 1.11
CA GLU A 139 -29.03 12.89 0.09
C GLU A 139 -30.19 12.02 0.61
N PRO A 140 -31.14 12.62 1.35
CA PRO A 140 -32.23 11.86 1.96
C PRO A 140 -33.09 11.14 0.92
N ASN A 141 -33.28 11.73 -0.26
CA ASN A 141 -34.19 11.22 -1.29
C ASN A 141 -33.59 10.08 -2.14
N ASN A 142 -32.33 9.71 -1.90
CA ASN A 142 -31.66 8.68 -2.69
C ASN A 142 -31.98 7.28 -2.17
N ASN A 143 -32.91 6.60 -2.85
CA ASN A 143 -33.35 5.25 -2.47
C ASN A 143 -32.24 4.19 -2.55
N LEU A 144 -31.25 4.38 -3.43
CA LEU A 144 -30.13 3.44 -3.55
C LEU A 144 -29.28 3.39 -2.26
N TYR A 145 -29.12 4.52 -1.58
CA TYR A 145 -28.36 4.56 -0.33
C TYR A 145 -29.13 3.90 0.82
N ARG A 146 -30.45 4.08 0.87
CA ARG A 146 -31.33 3.39 1.83
C ARG A 146 -31.28 1.87 1.63
N GLN A 147 -31.31 1.42 0.38
CA GLN A 147 -31.17 0.01 0.05
C GLN A 147 -29.80 -0.51 0.50
N GLY A 148 -28.71 0.21 0.21
CA GLY A 148 -27.38 -0.17 0.68
C GLY A 148 -27.27 -0.26 2.21
N ALA A 149 -27.88 0.68 2.93
CA ALA A 149 -27.96 0.63 4.40
C ALA A 149 -28.73 -0.61 4.88
N LEU A 150 -29.88 -0.92 4.27
CA LEU A 150 -30.67 -2.09 4.60
C LEU A 150 -29.87 -3.38 4.37
N ASP A 151 -29.21 -3.49 3.21
CA ASP A 151 -28.38 -4.65 2.87
C ASP A 151 -27.25 -4.85 3.88
N ALA A 152 -26.61 -3.76 4.31
CA ALA A 152 -25.58 -3.77 5.35
C ALA A 152 -26.14 -4.24 6.70
N ALA A 153 -27.30 -3.74 7.11
CA ALA A 153 -27.95 -4.17 8.35
C ALA A 153 -28.35 -5.65 8.32
N VAL A 154 -28.88 -6.13 7.20
CA VAL A 154 -29.24 -7.55 7.01
C VAL A 154 -27.99 -8.44 7.04
N ALA A 155 -26.92 -8.05 6.35
CA ALA A 155 -25.65 -8.78 6.36
C ALA A 155 -25.02 -8.80 7.76
N LEU A 156 -25.07 -7.69 8.49
CA LEU A 156 -24.65 -7.60 9.88
C LEU A 156 -25.43 -8.59 10.77
N LYS A 157 -26.76 -8.62 10.66
CA LYS A 157 -27.59 -9.56 11.43
C LYS A 157 -27.23 -11.01 11.10
N LYS A 158 -27.09 -11.35 9.82
CA LYS A 158 -26.71 -12.69 9.36
C LYS A 158 -25.34 -13.11 9.88
N SER A 159 -24.34 -12.23 9.82
CA SER A 159 -22.98 -12.53 10.27
C SER A 159 -22.85 -12.74 11.79
N ARG A 160 -23.77 -12.18 12.58
CA ARG A 160 -23.81 -12.39 14.04
C ARG A 160 -24.34 -13.77 14.44
N THR A 161 -25.03 -14.48 13.55
CA THR A 161 -25.58 -15.82 13.82
C THR A 161 -24.47 -16.88 13.96
N PRO A 162 -24.71 -17.99 14.69
CA PRO A 162 -23.74 -19.10 14.79
C PRO A 162 -23.33 -19.64 13.42
N TRP A 163 -24.29 -19.82 12.51
CA TRP A 163 -24.03 -20.26 11.14
C TRP A 163 -23.18 -19.25 10.35
N GLY A 164 -23.49 -17.95 10.47
CA GLY A 164 -22.71 -16.88 9.83
C GLY A 164 -21.26 -16.83 10.32
N ARG A 165 -21.02 -17.07 11.61
CA ARG A 165 -19.66 -17.17 12.19
C ARG A 165 -18.91 -18.38 11.64
N ILE A 166 -19.57 -19.53 11.54
CA ILE A 166 -19.00 -20.75 10.95
C ILE A 166 -18.64 -20.52 9.48
N GLN A 167 -19.56 -19.92 8.70
CA GLN A 167 -19.32 -19.61 7.29
C GLN A 167 -18.12 -18.67 7.10
N LYS A 168 -17.94 -17.68 7.98
CA LYS A 168 -16.77 -16.80 7.97
C LYS A 168 -15.47 -17.55 8.23
N LEU A 169 -15.46 -18.48 9.19
CA LEU A 169 -14.29 -19.33 9.47
C LEU A 169 -13.95 -20.22 8.27
N ILE A 170 -14.95 -20.85 7.64
CA ILE A 170 -14.77 -21.67 6.44
C ILE A 170 -14.16 -20.84 5.30
N ARG A 171 -14.70 -19.62 5.06
CA ARG A 171 -14.18 -18.73 4.01
C ARG A 171 -12.75 -18.30 4.29
N ARG A 172 -12.42 -17.96 5.54
CA ARG A 172 -11.06 -17.60 5.95
C ARG A 172 -10.10 -18.77 5.76
N TRP A 173 -10.47 -19.96 6.21
CA TRP A 173 -9.68 -21.18 6.03
C TRP A 173 -9.42 -21.47 4.54
N LYS A 174 -10.46 -21.36 3.70
CA LYS A 174 -10.33 -21.51 2.24
C LYS A 174 -9.42 -20.45 1.61
N LYS A 175 -9.40 -19.22 2.12
CA LYS A 175 -8.50 -18.17 1.63
C LYS A 175 -7.04 -18.44 2.03
N GLU A 176 -6.82 -18.97 3.23
CA GLU A 176 -5.48 -19.30 3.75
C GLU A 176 -4.90 -20.58 3.13
N HIS A 177 -5.74 -21.57 2.78
CA HIS A 177 -5.31 -22.91 2.35
C HIS A 177 -5.69 -23.26 0.89
N GLY A 178 -6.58 -22.48 0.26
CA GLY A 178 -7.02 -22.70 -1.11
C GLY A 178 -6.22 -21.94 -2.17
N GLY A 179 -5.12 -21.31 -1.79
CA GLY A 179 -4.23 -20.52 -2.66
C GLY A 179 -3.14 -21.33 -3.38
N GLU A 180 -3.18 -22.67 -3.32
CA GLU A 180 -2.21 -23.53 -4.00
C GLU A 180 -2.86 -24.18 -5.23
N LYS A 181 -2.93 -23.39 -6.30
CA LYS A 181 -2.93 -23.81 -7.72
C LYS A 181 -3.25 -22.60 -8.60
N ARG A 182 -2.20 -21.90 -9.04
CA ARG A 182 -2.00 -21.41 -10.41
C ARG A 182 -0.71 -20.61 -10.50
#